data_AF-A0A252BU41-F1
#
_entry.id   AF-A0A252BU41-F1
#
_cell.length_a   1.000
_cell.length_b   1.000
_cell.length_c   1.000
_cell.angle_alpha   90.00
_cell.angle_beta   90.00
_cell.angle_gamma   90.00
#
_symmetry.space_group_name_H-M   'P 1'
#
loop_
_entity.id
_entity.type
_entity.pdbx_description
1 polymer ?
#
loop_
_entity_poly.entity_id
_entity_poly.type
_entity_poly.pdbx_seq_one_letter_code
_entity_poly.pdbx_strand_id
1 'polypeptide(L)'
;MDSSKNQNTASPIPTLGRFPALDRVRVPADLRNLSVEQLKQLADELRAETVDAVSTTGGHLGASLGVVELTVALHAVFDTPDDRVIWDVGHQAYPHKILTGRRERIRT
;
A
#
# COMPACT_ATOMS: atom_id res chain seq x y z
N MET A 1 -10.66 -7.69 43.41
CA MET A 1 -9.70 -8.55 42.69
C MET A 1 -10.55 -9.53 41.89
N ASP A 2 -10.77 -9.34 40.60
CA ASP A 2 -9.77 -9.56 39.56
C ASP A 2 -10.16 -8.84 38.26
N SER A 3 -9.19 -8.10 37.73
CA SER A 3 -8.86 -7.78 36.34
C SER A 3 -9.93 -7.67 35.25
N SER A 4 -10.06 -6.44 34.76
CA SER A 4 -9.73 -6.08 33.37
C SER A 4 -10.35 -6.90 32.23
N LYS A 5 -11.57 -6.54 31.81
CA LYS A 5 -11.95 -6.64 30.39
C LYS A 5 -11.72 -5.30 29.70
N ASN A 6 -10.46 -4.99 29.45
CA ASN A 6 -10.06 -3.92 28.54
C ASN A 6 -10.26 -4.43 27.10
N GLN A 7 -11.48 -4.30 26.57
CA GLN A 7 -11.73 -4.54 25.15
C GLN A 7 -11.47 -3.26 24.38
N ASN A 8 -10.19 -2.98 24.15
CA ASN A 8 -9.76 -1.93 23.23
C ASN A 8 -8.62 -2.43 22.36
N THR A 9 -8.93 -2.89 21.15
CA THR A 9 -8.04 -2.79 19.98
C THR A 9 -8.88 -2.85 18.70
N ALA A 10 -9.74 -1.85 18.46
CA ALA A 10 -10.06 -1.52 17.08
C ALA A 10 -8.78 -0.92 16.49
N SER A 11 -8.01 -1.71 15.73
CA SER A 11 -6.92 -1.13 14.93
C SER A 11 -7.56 -0.15 13.95
N PRO A 12 -7.23 1.16 14.00
CA PRO A 12 -7.82 2.12 13.08
C PRO A 12 -7.39 1.77 11.66
N ILE A 13 -8.35 1.40 10.80
CA ILE A 13 -8.09 1.00 9.40
C ILE A 13 -7.45 2.19 8.66
N PRO A 14 -6.39 1.98 7.86
CA PRO A 14 -5.59 3.04 7.28
C PRO A 14 -6.48 3.83 6.30
N THR A 15 -6.61 5.14 6.51
CA THR A 15 -7.38 6.12 5.71
C THR A 15 -8.86 6.33 6.00
N LEU A 16 -9.42 5.74 7.06
CA LEU A 16 -10.79 6.04 7.51
C LEU A 16 -11.86 5.82 6.41
N GLY A 17 -11.63 4.87 5.50
CA GLY A 17 -12.54 4.58 4.38
C GLY A 17 -12.42 5.53 3.18
N ARG A 18 -11.40 6.41 3.15
CA ARG A 18 -11.13 7.30 2.02
C ARG A 18 -10.74 6.53 0.75
N PHE A 19 -10.08 5.38 0.91
CA PHE A 19 -9.55 4.57 -0.20
C PHE A 19 -10.12 3.15 -0.18
N PRO A 20 -11.38 2.96 -0.64
CA PRO A 20 -12.09 1.69 -0.52
C PRO A 20 -11.47 0.54 -1.32
N ALA A 21 -10.76 0.80 -2.41
CA ALA A 21 -10.04 -0.24 -3.15
C ALA A 21 -8.73 -0.60 -2.43
N LEU A 22 -7.97 0.40 -1.99
CA LEU A 22 -6.68 0.21 -1.31
C LEU A 22 -6.84 -0.43 0.08
N ASP A 23 -7.93 -0.14 0.79
CA ASP A 23 -8.22 -0.70 2.11
C ASP A 23 -8.51 -2.22 2.07
N ARG A 24 -8.85 -2.75 0.88
CA ARG A 24 -9.01 -4.19 0.63
C ARG A 24 -7.71 -4.90 0.33
N VAL A 25 -6.63 -4.16 0.09
CA VAL A 25 -5.32 -4.70 -0.27
C VAL A 25 -4.40 -4.68 0.93
N ARG A 26 -4.07 -5.87 1.45
CA ARG A 26 -3.11 -6.07 2.55
C ARG A 26 -1.82 -6.71 2.06
N VAL A 27 -1.93 -7.59 1.07
CA VAL A 27 -0.81 -8.32 0.47
C VAL A 27 -0.94 -8.37 -1.06
N PRO A 28 0.17 -8.62 -1.80
CA PRO A 28 0.13 -8.70 -3.26
C PRO A 28 -0.89 -9.69 -3.84
N ALA A 29 -1.14 -10.80 -3.13
CA ALA A 29 -2.14 -11.79 -3.55
C ALA A 29 -3.56 -11.22 -3.70
N ASP A 30 -3.89 -10.14 -2.97
CA ASP A 30 -5.20 -9.50 -3.04
C ASP A 30 -5.46 -8.81 -4.40
N LEU A 31 -4.41 -8.53 -5.19
CA LEU A 31 -4.53 -7.86 -6.49
C LEU A 31 -4.88 -8.82 -7.63
N ARG A 32 -4.60 -10.11 -7.51
CA ARG A 32 -4.64 -11.06 -8.66
C ARG A 32 -6.03 -11.26 -9.25
N ASN A 33 -7.06 -11.07 -8.45
CA ASN A 33 -8.46 -11.26 -8.86
C ASN A 33 -9.16 -9.94 -9.20
N LEU A 34 -8.43 -8.83 -9.26
CA LEU A 34 -8.98 -7.54 -9.62
C LEU A 34 -9.08 -7.39 -11.14
N SER A 35 -10.19 -6.83 -11.62
CA SER A 35 -10.31 -6.43 -13.01
C SER A 35 -9.35 -5.28 -13.33
N VAL A 36 -9.11 -5.03 -14.62
CA VAL A 36 -8.26 -3.90 -15.06
C VAL A 36 -8.80 -2.57 -14.54
N GLU A 37 -10.11 -2.38 -14.52
CA GLU A 37 -10.77 -1.19 -13.98
C GLU A 37 -10.56 -1.05 -12.47
N GLN A 38 -10.62 -2.16 -11.74
CA GLN A 38 -10.33 -2.18 -10.30
C GLN A 38 -8.85 -1.89 -10.02
N LEU A 39 -7.93 -2.38 -10.85
CA LEU A 39 -6.50 -2.07 -10.75
C LEU A 39 -6.20 -0.59 -11.05
N LYS A 40 -6.92 0.02 -12.00
CA LYS A 40 -6.82 1.48 -12.25
C LYS A 40 -7.29 2.28 -11.03
N GLN A 41 -8.45 1.92 -10.47
CA GLN A 41 -8.95 2.55 -9.24
C GLN A 41 -7.95 2.40 -8.07
N LEU A 42 -7.38 1.20 -7.91
CA LEU A 42 -6.35 0.94 -6.92
C LEU A 42 -5.12 1.83 -7.13
N ALA A 43 -4.68 2.02 -8.38
CA ALA A 43 -3.55 2.90 -8.70
C ALA A 43 -3.83 4.37 -8.33
N ASP A 44 -5.03 4.87 -8.59
CA ASP A 44 -5.42 6.24 -8.22
C ASP A 44 -5.42 6.45 -6.70
N GLU A 45 -5.96 5.48 -5.95
CA GLU A 45 -5.96 5.52 -4.49
C GLU A 45 -4.55 5.36 -3.91
N LEU A 46 -3.74 4.46 -4.47
CA LEU A 46 -2.34 4.27 -4.09
C LEU A 46 -1.49 5.51 -4.35
N ARG A 47 -1.75 6.22 -5.45
CA ARG A 47 -1.11 7.51 -5.74
C ARG A 47 -1.44 8.52 -4.66
N ALA A 48 -2.72 8.67 -4.30
CA ALA A 48 -3.15 9.60 -3.26
C ALA A 48 -2.52 9.25 -1.89
N GLU A 49 -2.50 7.97 -1.52
CA GLU A 49 -1.83 7.50 -0.30
C GLU A 49 -0.33 7.77 -0.32
N THR A 50 0.33 7.55 -1.47
CA THR A 50 1.78 7.80 -1.62
C THR A 50 2.11 9.28 -1.42
N VAL A 51 1.31 10.19 -2.00
CA VAL A 51 1.46 11.64 -1.79
C VAL A 51 1.36 11.98 -0.30
N ASP A 52 0.34 11.46 0.38
CA ASP A 52 0.07 11.76 1.79
C ASP A 52 1.13 11.18 2.73
N ALA A 53 1.62 9.97 2.44
CA ALA A 53 2.66 9.32 3.22
C ALA A 53 4.04 10.00 3.08
N VAL A 54 4.40 10.39 1.85
CA VAL A 54 5.68 11.07 1.57
C VAL A 54 5.66 12.54 2.01
N SER A 55 4.51 13.23 1.93
CA SER A 55 4.40 14.61 2.41
C SER A 55 4.64 14.72 3.92
N THR A 56 4.28 13.68 4.67
CA THR A 56 4.45 13.60 6.13
C THR A 56 5.91 13.29 6.52
N THR A 57 6.58 12.40 5.77
CA THR A 57 7.93 11.91 6.11
C THR A 57 9.07 12.70 5.47
N GLY A 58 8.80 13.47 4.41
CA GLY A 58 9.82 14.00 3.52
C GLY A 58 10.44 12.90 2.65
N GLY A 59 10.91 13.24 1.44
CA GLY A 59 11.59 12.27 0.56
C GLY A 59 11.33 12.44 -0.94
N HIS A 60 11.68 11.41 -1.72
CA HIS A 60 11.65 11.40 -3.20
C HIS A 60 10.23 11.18 -3.76
N LEU A 61 9.34 12.16 -3.57
CA LEU A 61 7.95 12.10 -4.04
C LEU A 61 7.85 11.85 -5.55
N GLY A 62 8.61 12.60 -6.37
CA GLY A 62 8.54 12.50 -7.82
C GLY A 62 8.89 11.10 -8.37
N ALA A 63 9.92 10.45 -7.80
CA ALA A 63 10.33 9.12 -8.21
C ALA A 63 9.26 8.06 -7.89
N SER A 64 8.64 8.16 -6.70
CA SER A 64 7.58 7.23 -6.27
C SER A 64 6.29 7.39 -7.08
N LEU A 65 5.94 8.61 -7.49
CA LEU A 65 4.74 8.85 -8.31
C LEU A 65 4.84 8.29 -9.73
N GLY A 66 6.05 8.25 -10.30
CA GLY A 66 6.29 7.72 -11.65
C GLY A 66 6.16 6.20 -11.78
N VAL A 67 6.07 5.46 -10.67
CA VAL A 67 6.05 3.99 -10.67
C VAL A 67 4.79 3.40 -10.04
N VAL A 68 3.76 4.19 -9.77
CA VAL A 68 2.52 3.71 -9.12
C VAL A 68 1.85 2.61 -9.95
N GLU A 69 1.52 2.89 -11.21
CA GLU A 69 0.88 1.91 -12.10
C GLU A 69 1.77 0.69 -12.35
N LEU A 70 3.08 0.93 -12.53
CA LEU A 70 4.04 -0.15 -12.70
C LEU A 70 4.04 -1.08 -11.49
N THR A 71 4.04 -0.53 -10.28
CA THR A 71 4.01 -1.31 -9.04
C THR A 71 2.74 -2.15 -8.93
N VAL A 72 1.57 -1.56 -9.24
CA VAL A 72 0.29 -2.27 -9.25
C VAL A 72 0.32 -3.41 -10.27
N ALA A 73 0.79 -3.15 -11.49
CA ALA A 73 0.88 -4.15 -12.54
C ALA A 73 1.83 -5.30 -12.15
N LEU A 74 3.00 -4.99 -11.60
CA LEU A 74 3.96 -6.00 -11.14
C LEU A 74 3.33 -6.92 -10.09
N HIS A 75 2.65 -6.38 -9.07
CA HIS A 75 2.03 -7.19 -8.03
C HIS A 75 0.73 -7.89 -8.44
N ALA A 76 0.05 -7.41 -9.49
CA ALA A 76 -1.09 -8.10 -10.07
C ALA A 76 -0.68 -9.30 -10.94
N VAL A 77 0.49 -9.21 -11.60
CA VAL A 77 0.96 -10.23 -12.56
C VAL A 77 1.91 -11.26 -11.93
N PHE A 78 2.86 -10.82 -11.10
CA PHE A 78 3.87 -11.71 -10.50
C PHE A 78 3.43 -12.28 -9.15
N ASP A 79 3.87 -13.50 -8.87
CA ASP A 79 3.63 -14.21 -7.62
C ASP A 79 4.63 -13.78 -6.52
N THR A 80 4.59 -12.52 -6.09
CA THR A 80 5.48 -12.09 -5.00
C THR A 80 4.97 -12.62 -3.65
N PRO A 81 5.83 -13.19 -2.77
CA PRO A 81 7.29 -13.06 -2.76
C PRO A 81 8.09 -14.17 -3.44
N ASP A 82 7.44 -15.17 -4.04
CA ASP A 82 8.10 -16.28 -4.75
C ASP A 82 8.84 -15.75 -5.98
N ASP A 83 8.14 -14.96 -6.80
CA ASP A 83 8.75 -14.08 -7.80
C ASP A 83 9.45 -12.90 -7.13
N ARG A 84 10.68 -12.63 -7.57
CA ARG A 84 11.51 -11.57 -7.01
C ARG A 84 11.37 -10.29 -7.82
N VAL A 85 10.78 -9.27 -7.21
CA VAL A 85 10.80 -7.88 -7.72
C VAL A 85 11.91 -7.12 -7.01
N ILE A 86 12.85 -6.57 -7.81
CA ILE A 86 13.97 -5.78 -7.31
C ILE A 86 13.77 -4.33 -7.74
N TRP A 87 13.74 -3.43 -6.76
CA TRP A 87 13.76 -1.98 -6.98
C TRP A 87 15.20 -1.48 -6.84
N ASP A 88 15.81 -1.05 -7.93
CA ASP A 88 17.15 -0.45 -7.88
C ASP A 88 17.14 0.87 -7.11
N VAL A 89 18.15 1.11 -6.26
CA VAL A 89 18.25 2.17 -5.24
C VAL A 89 17.14 2.12 -4.16
N GLY A 90 15.87 2.10 -4.56
CA GLY A 90 14.70 1.90 -3.69
C GLY A 90 13.94 3.17 -3.32
N HIS A 91 14.38 4.35 -3.76
CA HIS A 91 13.71 5.62 -3.45
C HIS A 91 12.31 5.80 -4.09
N GLN A 92 12.00 4.98 -5.08
CA GLN A 92 10.73 4.91 -5.80
C GLN A 92 9.78 3.86 -5.22
N ALA A 93 10.23 3.04 -4.26
CA ALA A 93 9.52 1.86 -3.79
C ALA A 93 8.44 2.15 -2.72
N TYR A 94 8.00 3.40 -2.52
CA TYR A 94 6.91 3.71 -1.58
C TYR A 94 5.60 2.99 -1.94
N PRO A 95 5.12 3.01 -3.20
CA PRO A 95 3.93 2.25 -3.60
C PRO A 95 4.09 0.76 -3.31
N HIS A 96 5.30 0.21 -3.52
CA HIS A 96 5.60 -1.20 -3.24
C HIS A 96 5.50 -1.49 -1.74
N LYS A 97 6.06 -0.64 -0.88
CA LYS A 97 5.95 -0.80 0.58
C LYS A 97 4.49 -0.77 1.03
N ILE A 98 3.67 0.13 0.48
CA ILE A 98 2.24 0.23 0.79
C ILE A 98 1.52 -1.09 0.48
N LEU A 99 1.69 -1.61 -0.75
CA LEU A 99 1.00 -2.84 -1.21
C LEU A 99 1.51 -4.15 -0.57
N THR A 100 2.60 -4.09 0.20
CA THR A 100 3.24 -5.27 0.81
C THR A 100 3.17 -5.23 2.33
N GLY A 101 2.04 -4.76 2.86
CA GLY A 101 1.72 -4.81 4.29
C GLY A 101 2.48 -3.81 5.16
N ARG A 102 3.19 -2.83 4.57
CA ARG A 102 3.94 -1.82 5.34
C ARG A 102 3.26 -0.45 5.39
N ARG A 103 2.05 -0.31 4.85
CA ARG A 103 1.28 0.96 4.77
C ARG A 103 1.26 1.75 6.09
N GLU A 104 0.89 1.11 7.21
CA GLU A 104 0.79 1.78 8.52
C GLU A 104 2.13 2.29 9.05
N ARG A 105 3.23 1.62 8.68
CA ARG A 105 4.59 1.90 9.18
C ARG A 105 5.33 2.94 8.35
N ILE A 106 4.77 3.40 7.23
CA ILE A 106 5.45 4.35 6.34
C ILE A 106 5.44 5.77 6.94
N ARG A 107 4.54 6.06 7.88
CA ARG A 107 4.32 7.40 8.45
C ARG A 107 5.08 7.64 9.76
N THR A 108 5.87 6.67 10.22
CA THR A 108 6.63 6.67 11.48
C THR A 108 8.10 6.46 11.19
#